data_AF-A0A6G1LLI7-F1
#
_entry.id   AF-A0A6G1LLI7-F1
#
_cell.length_a   1.000
_cell.length_b   1.000
_cell.length_c   1.000
_cell.angle_alpha   90.00
_cell.angle_beta   90.00
_cell.angle_gamma   90.00
#
_symmetry.space_group_name_H-M   'P 1'
#
loop_
_entity.id
_entity.type
_entity.pdbx_description
1 polymer ?
#
loop_
_entity_poly.entity_id
_entity_poly.type
_entity_poly.pdbx_seq_one_letter_code
_entity_poly.pdbx_strand_id
1 'polypeptide(L)'
;MAHPEGELATARACARRSVNMAVSSFANYPIKQIRDAGLAVGPIKHAMQMYTMKDRNLKLELVKEAERNGCTAMLLTADSPVLGVRYKEWWNDFRTPAGLGYPIIGMESERLQKAIEMGCDGIIVSNHGGRQLDGVPATVDALPECVEAAAGRIRVHFGGGIRSGTDIFKALALGAEHVWVGRPAIWGLATFYNEFKRCMQLTGCVSVKDITKACVGVVRSDGPLARL
;
A
#
# COMPACT_ATOMS: atom_id res chain seq x y z
N MET A 1 -6.38 -16.98 -7.41
CA MET A 1 -7.73 -16.47 -7.81
C MET A 1 -7.70 -15.76 -9.16
N ALA A 2 -7.14 -14.54 -9.28
CA ALA A 2 -7.24 -13.74 -10.51
C ALA A 2 -6.43 -14.27 -11.72
N HIS A 3 -5.34 -14.99 -11.48
CA HIS A 3 -4.51 -15.64 -12.49
C HIS A 3 -3.99 -16.98 -11.93
N PRO A 4 -3.76 -18.03 -12.75
CA PRO A 4 -3.26 -19.33 -12.26
C PRO A 4 -1.90 -19.24 -11.56
N GLU A 5 -0.97 -18.44 -12.10
CA GLU A 5 0.36 -18.24 -11.49
C GLU A 5 0.38 -17.25 -10.32
N GLY A 6 -0.77 -16.64 -9.99
CA GLY A 6 -0.95 -15.71 -8.87
C GLY A 6 0.20 -14.72 -8.66
N GLU A 7 0.77 -14.77 -7.46
CA GLU A 7 1.82 -13.90 -6.94
C GLU A 7 3.15 -14.05 -7.70
N LEU A 8 3.41 -15.20 -8.33
CA LEU A 8 4.64 -15.42 -9.11
C LEU A 8 4.63 -14.58 -10.41
N ALA A 9 3.47 -14.44 -11.04
CA ALA A 9 3.29 -13.54 -12.18
C ALA A 9 3.42 -12.08 -11.76
N THR A 10 2.87 -11.71 -10.60
CA THR A 10 3.02 -10.35 -10.03
C THR A 10 4.50 -10.01 -9.78
N ALA A 11 5.26 -10.89 -9.13
CA ALA A 11 6.68 -10.68 -8.87
C ALA A 11 7.49 -10.48 -10.17
N ARG A 12 7.22 -11.30 -11.20
CA ARG A 12 7.82 -11.15 -12.54
C ARG A 12 7.44 -9.83 -13.21
N ALA A 13 6.19 -9.41 -13.11
CA ALA A 13 5.72 -8.12 -13.65
C ALA A 13 6.35 -6.92 -12.93
N CYS A 14 6.46 -6.99 -11.60
CA CYS A 14 7.11 -5.99 -10.77
C CYS A 14 8.60 -5.84 -11.12
N ALA A 15 9.35 -6.94 -11.18
CA ALA A 15 10.77 -6.96 -11.56
C ALA A 15 11.01 -6.37 -12.96
N ARG A 16 10.22 -6.79 -13.96
CA ARG A 16 10.27 -6.26 -15.34
C ARG A 16 9.88 -4.78 -15.47
N ARG A 17 9.32 -4.17 -14.42
CA ARG A 17 8.99 -2.74 -14.36
C ARG A 17 9.82 -1.98 -13.31
N SER A 18 10.82 -2.63 -12.69
CA SER A 18 11.66 -2.05 -11.63
C SER A 18 10.86 -1.47 -10.44
N VAL A 19 9.73 -2.11 -10.11
CA VAL A 19 8.92 -1.77 -8.92
C VAL A 19 9.00 -2.90 -7.89
N ASN A 20 8.96 -2.55 -6.62
CA ASN A 20 9.02 -3.50 -5.51
C ASN A 20 7.64 -4.11 -5.21
N MET A 21 7.62 -5.29 -4.58
CA MET A 21 6.38 -6.01 -4.27
C MET A 21 6.18 -6.16 -2.76
N ALA A 22 5.00 -5.77 -2.26
CA ALA A 22 4.51 -6.22 -0.96
C ALA A 22 3.83 -7.58 -1.12
N VAL A 23 4.23 -8.57 -0.31
CA VAL A 23 3.68 -9.92 -0.29
C VAL A 23 2.80 -10.07 0.95
N SER A 24 1.57 -10.56 0.80
CA SER A 24 0.67 -10.77 1.95
C SER A 24 1.00 -12.06 2.71
N SER A 25 0.74 -12.09 4.02
CA SER A 25 0.69 -13.33 4.80
C SER A 25 -0.47 -14.27 4.41
N PHE A 26 -1.30 -13.88 3.44
CA PHE A 26 -2.28 -14.73 2.76
C PHE A 26 -1.95 -14.93 1.26
N ALA A 27 -0.68 -14.82 0.89
CA ALA A 27 -0.20 -15.23 -0.43
C ALA A 27 -0.32 -16.75 -0.61
N ASN A 28 -0.64 -17.17 -1.83
CA ASN A 28 -0.85 -18.58 -2.19
C ASN A 28 0.47 -19.35 -2.41
N TYR A 29 1.60 -18.65 -2.39
CA TYR A 29 2.95 -19.21 -2.57
C TYR A 29 3.88 -18.73 -1.44
N PRO A 30 4.83 -19.56 -0.96
CA PRO A 30 5.84 -19.14 0.01
C PRO A 30 6.67 -17.96 -0.50
N ILE A 31 7.09 -17.07 0.42
CA ILE A 31 7.84 -15.85 0.09
C ILE A 31 9.10 -16.13 -0.75
N LYS A 32 9.77 -17.26 -0.50
CA LYS A 32 10.90 -17.75 -1.30
C LYS A 32 10.56 -17.89 -2.79
N GLN A 33 9.44 -18.56 -3.10
CA GLN A 33 9.06 -18.85 -4.49
C GLN A 33 8.67 -17.58 -5.23
N ILE A 34 7.96 -16.66 -4.56
CA ILE A 34 7.58 -15.35 -5.11
C ILE A 34 8.84 -14.53 -5.44
N ARG A 35 9.79 -14.46 -4.49
CA ARG A 35 11.06 -13.78 -4.67
C ARG A 35 11.88 -14.37 -5.83
N ASP A 36 12.06 -15.68 -5.84
CA ASP A 36 12.89 -16.35 -6.83
C ASP A 36 12.28 -16.22 -8.24
N ALA A 37 10.95 -16.26 -8.36
CA ALA A 37 10.24 -15.98 -9.60
C ALA A 37 10.47 -14.55 -10.11
N GLY A 38 10.48 -13.55 -9.22
CA GLY A 38 10.81 -12.16 -9.58
C GLY A 38 12.27 -11.98 -10.00
N LEU A 39 13.21 -12.50 -9.20
CA LEU A 39 14.66 -12.38 -9.46
C LEU A 39 15.08 -13.08 -10.76
N ALA A 40 14.39 -14.15 -11.17
CA ALA A 40 14.63 -14.83 -12.44
C ALA A 40 14.37 -13.97 -13.70
N VAL A 41 13.76 -12.77 -13.56
CA VAL A 41 13.50 -11.86 -14.70
C VAL A 41 13.95 -10.41 -14.47
N GLY A 42 14.53 -10.07 -13.31
CA GLY A 42 15.06 -8.73 -13.03
C GLY A 42 15.25 -8.42 -11.54
N PRO A 43 15.92 -7.31 -11.19
CA PRO A 43 16.10 -6.89 -9.81
C PRO A 43 14.77 -6.44 -9.19
N ILE A 44 14.47 -6.93 -7.99
CA ILE A 44 13.26 -6.61 -7.23
C ILE A 44 13.53 -6.75 -5.71
N LYS A 45 13.01 -5.82 -4.91
CA LYS A 45 12.92 -5.98 -3.45
C LYS A 45 11.50 -6.38 -3.04
N HIS A 46 11.41 -7.16 -1.98
CA HIS A 46 10.15 -7.60 -1.40
C HIS A 46 9.98 -7.02 0.01
N ALA A 47 8.75 -6.69 0.38
CA ALA A 47 8.35 -6.41 1.75
C ALA A 47 7.28 -7.43 2.16
N MET A 48 7.30 -7.92 3.40
CA MET A 48 6.32 -8.89 3.87
C MET A 48 5.24 -8.19 4.69
N GLN A 49 4.02 -8.18 4.17
CA GLN A 49 2.83 -7.75 4.91
C GLN A 49 2.37 -8.87 5.84
N MET A 50 2.19 -8.56 7.12
CA MET A 50 1.67 -9.49 8.11
C MET A 50 0.55 -8.88 8.94
N TYR A 51 -0.24 -9.74 9.58
CA TYR A 51 -1.25 -9.35 10.56
C TYR A 51 -0.86 -9.77 11.98
N THR A 52 -1.50 -9.14 12.96
CA THR A 52 -1.49 -9.45 14.40
C THR A 52 -2.17 -10.79 14.71
N MET A 53 -1.45 -11.91 14.53
CA MET A 53 -1.91 -13.22 14.99
C MET A 53 -1.88 -13.35 16.53
N LYS A 54 -2.72 -14.22 17.11
CA LYS A 54 -2.72 -14.50 18.55
C LYS A 54 -1.45 -15.24 18.98
N ASP A 55 -1.07 -16.28 18.25
CA ASP A 55 0.16 -17.04 18.45
C ASP A 55 1.39 -16.14 18.25
N ARG A 56 2.29 -16.09 19.25
CA ARG A 56 3.54 -15.31 19.19
C ARG A 56 4.68 -16.05 18.47
N ASN A 57 4.72 -17.38 18.53
CA ASN A 57 5.74 -18.20 17.90
C ASN A 57 5.54 -18.19 16.38
N LEU A 58 4.30 -18.36 15.91
CA LEU A 58 3.97 -18.29 14.48
C LEU A 58 4.32 -16.93 13.87
N LYS A 59 4.09 -15.82 14.58
CA LYS A 59 4.53 -14.47 14.15
C LYS A 59 6.06 -14.38 14.06
N LEU A 60 6.77 -14.89 15.06
CA LEU A 60 8.23 -14.83 15.11
C LEU A 60 8.87 -15.64 13.96
N GLU A 61 8.33 -16.84 13.67
CA GLU A 61 8.81 -17.64 12.54
C GLU A 61 8.47 -17.01 11.18
N LEU A 62 7.32 -16.36 11.02
CA LEU A 62 6.99 -15.60 9.80
C LEU A 62 7.93 -14.40 9.58
N VAL A 63 8.30 -13.68 10.64
CA VAL A 63 9.32 -12.60 10.57
C VAL A 63 10.68 -13.18 10.17
N LYS A 64 11.15 -14.23 10.86
CA LYS A 64 12.40 -14.92 10.52
C LYS A 64 12.39 -15.53 9.11
N GLU A 65 11.26 -15.99 8.59
CA GLU A 65 11.15 -16.51 7.22
C GLU A 65 11.25 -15.38 6.20
N ALA A 66 10.55 -14.26 6.41
CA ALA A 66 10.67 -13.09 5.55
C ALA A 66 12.10 -12.55 5.53
N GLU A 67 12.73 -12.42 6.69
CA GLU A 67 14.11 -11.95 6.86
C GLU A 67 15.14 -12.90 6.22
N ARG A 68 15.06 -14.21 6.48
CA ARG A 68 15.92 -15.23 5.81
C ARG A 68 15.76 -15.24 4.29
N ASN A 69 14.58 -14.89 3.77
CA ASN A 69 14.34 -14.74 2.35
C ASN A 69 14.65 -13.32 1.82
N GLY A 70 15.22 -12.43 2.63
CA GLY A 70 15.68 -11.11 2.18
C GLY A 70 14.56 -10.12 1.86
N CYS A 71 13.42 -10.20 2.55
CA CYS A 71 12.49 -9.09 2.61
C CYS A 71 13.15 -7.88 3.30
N THR A 72 13.03 -6.70 2.71
CA THR A 72 13.71 -5.48 3.20
C THR A 72 12.84 -4.61 4.09
N ALA A 73 11.61 -5.04 4.41
CA ALA A 73 10.70 -4.41 5.36
C ALA A 73 9.59 -5.38 5.79
N MET A 74 9.10 -5.22 7.01
CA MET A 74 7.85 -5.82 7.48
C MET A 74 6.74 -4.75 7.46
N LEU A 75 5.59 -5.06 6.87
CA LEU A 75 4.44 -4.16 6.82
C LEU A 75 3.33 -4.72 7.73
N LEU A 76 3.25 -4.21 8.96
CA LEU A 76 2.22 -4.65 9.91
C LEU A 76 0.87 -4.04 9.53
N THR A 77 -0.04 -4.86 9.00
CA THR A 77 -1.43 -4.43 8.78
C THR A 77 -2.15 -4.38 10.13
N ALA A 78 -2.33 -3.16 10.61
CA ALA A 78 -3.33 -2.85 11.61
C ALA A 78 -4.74 -2.88 10.98
N ASP A 79 -4.96 -2.11 9.92
CA ASP A 79 -6.20 -1.36 9.54
C ASP A 79 -7.62 -2.01 9.52
N SER A 80 -7.84 -3.25 9.97
CA SER A 80 -9.08 -4.01 9.77
C SER A 80 -9.82 -4.27 11.10
N PRO A 81 -10.88 -3.56 11.52
CA PRO A 81 -11.37 -3.59 12.92
C PRO A 81 -11.93 -4.96 13.37
N VAL A 82 -12.84 -5.50 12.57
CA VAL A 82 -13.16 -6.93 12.36
C VAL A 82 -12.95 -7.14 10.85
N LEU A 83 -13.35 -8.25 10.24
CA LEU A 83 -13.64 -8.19 8.80
C LEU A 83 -14.75 -7.17 8.54
N GLY A 84 -14.48 -6.16 7.73
CA GLY A 84 -15.50 -5.24 7.23
C GLY A 84 -16.63 -5.97 6.51
N VAL A 85 -17.87 -5.49 6.69
CA VAL A 85 -19.04 -6.03 6.00
C VAL A 85 -18.93 -5.72 4.51
N ARG A 86 -18.86 -6.76 3.69
CA ARG A 86 -18.72 -6.63 2.24
C ARG A 86 -19.92 -7.33 1.60
N TYR A 87 -20.98 -6.58 1.36
CA TYR A 87 -22.27 -7.13 0.90
C TYR A 87 -22.15 -8.03 -0.34
N LYS A 88 -21.25 -7.75 -1.27
CA LYS A 88 -20.99 -8.64 -2.43
C LYS A 88 -20.29 -9.96 -2.07
N GLU A 89 -19.52 -10.02 -1.00
CA GLU A 89 -18.95 -11.29 -0.50
C GLU A 89 -20.04 -12.09 0.24
N TRP A 90 -20.95 -11.42 0.98
CA TRP A 90 -22.09 -12.06 1.64
C TRP A 90 -23.17 -12.58 0.66
N TRP A 91 -23.64 -11.75 -0.28
CA TRP A 91 -24.70 -12.10 -1.24
C TRP A 91 -24.34 -13.25 -2.20
N ASN A 92 -23.05 -13.51 -2.43
CA ASN A 92 -22.58 -14.57 -3.34
C ASN A 92 -22.04 -15.80 -2.59
N ASP A 93 -22.26 -15.91 -1.28
CA ASP A 93 -21.65 -16.94 -0.40
C ASP A 93 -20.15 -17.10 -0.67
N PHE A 94 -19.43 -15.97 -0.70
CA PHE A 94 -17.99 -15.97 -0.99
C PHE A 94 -17.21 -16.61 0.15
N ARG A 95 -16.91 -17.90 -0.04
CA ARG A 95 -16.01 -18.67 0.82
C ARG A 95 -14.61 -18.59 0.25
N THR A 96 -13.65 -18.24 1.09
CA THR A 96 -12.23 -18.36 0.72
C THR A 96 -11.92 -19.82 0.39
N PRO A 97 -11.21 -20.13 -0.71
CA PRO A 97 -10.72 -21.48 -0.97
C PRO A 97 -9.92 -22.03 0.21
N ALA A 98 -9.92 -23.36 0.37
CA ALA A 98 -9.27 -24.03 1.49
C ALA A 98 -7.79 -23.62 1.62
N GLY A 99 -7.41 -23.08 2.78
CA GLY A 99 -6.05 -22.60 3.08
C GLY A 99 -5.92 -21.11 3.42
N LEU A 100 -7.00 -20.31 3.45
CA LEU A 100 -6.95 -18.85 3.63
C LEU A 100 -7.81 -18.32 4.80
N GLY A 101 -7.38 -17.23 5.48
CA GLY A 101 -8.01 -16.66 6.69
C GLY A 101 -7.83 -15.14 6.86
N TYR A 102 -8.18 -14.55 8.03
CA TYR A 102 -8.31 -13.07 8.22
C TYR A 102 -8.16 -12.55 9.69
N PRO A 103 -7.26 -11.56 9.99
CA PRO A 103 -7.15 -10.81 11.30
C PRO A 103 -7.12 -9.23 11.22
N ILE A 104 -6.84 -8.50 12.34
CA ILE A 104 -7.47 -7.18 12.75
C ILE A 104 -6.54 -6.13 13.52
N ILE A 105 -6.65 -4.78 13.75
CA ILE A 105 -7.66 -3.67 13.97
C ILE A 105 -7.23 -2.26 13.38
N GLY A 106 -8.17 -1.44 12.82
CA GLY A 106 -8.13 -0.03 12.25
C GLY A 106 -7.19 1.09 12.77
N MET A 107 -6.96 2.21 12.03
CA MET A 107 -5.95 3.28 12.34
C MET A 107 -6.49 4.74 12.41
N GLU A 108 -5.86 5.60 13.26
CA GLU A 108 -6.20 7.01 13.59
C GLU A 108 -4.91 7.82 13.89
N SER A 109 -4.95 9.17 13.97
CA SER A 109 -3.75 10.00 14.19
C SER A 109 -3.11 9.91 15.58
N GLU A 110 -3.86 9.57 16.63
CA GLU A 110 -3.27 9.21 17.94
C GLU A 110 -2.34 7.99 17.83
N ARG A 111 -2.65 7.06 16.91
CA ARG A 111 -1.81 5.88 16.65
C ARG A 111 -0.55 6.20 15.86
N LEU A 112 -0.47 7.37 15.22
CA LEU A 112 0.76 7.82 14.58
C LEU A 112 1.83 8.20 15.61
N GLN A 113 1.44 8.90 16.69
CA GLN A 113 2.36 9.16 17.81
C GLN A 113 2.81 7.84 18.45
N LYS A 114 1.88 6.91 18.70
CA LYS A 114 2.19 5.56 19.20
C LYS A 114 3.11 4.77 18.27
N ALA A 115 2.99 4.89 16.94
CA ALA A 115 3.90 4.25 16.00
C ALA A 115 5.35 4.81 16.11
N ILE A 116 5.48 6.11 16.38
CA ILE A 116 6.78 6.78 16.60
C ILE A 116 7.36 6.37 17.96
N GLU A 117 6.55 6.36 19.02
CA GLU A 117 6.91 5.86 20.37
C GLU A 117 7.32 4.38 20.36
N MET A 118 6.68 3.57 19.51
CA MET A 118 7.01 2.15 19.29
C MET A 118 8.19 1.94 18.32
N GLY A 119 8.81 3.00 17.79
CA GLY A 119 10.01 2.92 16.95
C GLY A 119 9.78 2.34 15.54
N CYS A 120 8.59 2.51 14.95
CA CYS A 120 8.32 2.09 13.58
C CYS A 120 8.96 3.04 12.56
N ASP A 121 9.65 2.51 11.53
CA ASP A 121 10.31 3.32 10.48
C ASP A 121 9.33 4.22 9.69
N GLY A 122 8.04 3.90 9.69
CA GLY A 122 7.01 4.62 8.94
C GLY A 122 5.63 3.99 9.01
N ILE A 123 4.67 4.65 8.36
CA ILE A 123 3.27 4.22 8.22
C ILE A 123 2.83 4.13 6.76
N ILE A 124 1.74 3.39 6.49
CA ILE A 124 0.99 3.47 5.22
C ILE A 124 -0.39 4.04 5.52
N VAL A 125 -0.71 5.21 4.98
CA VAL A 125 -2.06 5.81 5.05
C VAL A 125 -3.00 4.96 4.18
N SER A 126 -3.87 4.17 4.83
CA SER A 126 -4.69 3.12 4.23
C SER A 126 -6.06 3.01 4.91
N ASN A 127 -7.11 2.77 4.12
CA ASN A 127 -8.43 2.31 4.57
C ASN A 127 -8.77 0.91 4.00
N HIS A 128 -7.73 0.09 3.78
CA HIS A 128 -7.77 -1.19 3.07
C HIS A 128 -8.35 -1.10 1.63
N GLY A 129 -8.34 0.11 1.06
CA GLY A 129 -8.99 0.44 -0.20
C GLY A 129 -10.52 0.41 -0.15
N GLY A 130 -11.13 0.70 1.01
CA GLY A 130 -12.58 0.62 1.24
C GLY A 130 -13.05 -0.83 1.33
N ARG A 131 -12.51 -1.59 2.30
CA ARG A 131 -12.85 -3.02 2.53
C ARG A 131 -12.98 -3.39 4.01
N GLN A 132 -12.98 -2.41 4.91
CA GLN A 132 -12.96 -2.60 6.36
C GLN A 132 -14.05 -1.76 7.04
N LEU A 133 -13.72 -0.65 7.70
CA LEU A 133 -14.74 0.31 8.15
C LEU A 133 -15.22 1.14 6.95
N ASP A 134 -16.54 1.32 6.83
CA ASP A 134 -17.18 2.19 5.83
C ASP A 134 -17.43 3.59 6.42
N GLY A 135 -17.66 4.59 5.58
CA GLY A 135 -17.86 5.98 5.99
C GLY A 135 -16.60 6.71 6.50
N VAL A 136 -15.44 6.06 6.51
CA VAL A 136 -14.14 6.71 6.77
C VAL A 136 -13.73 7.61 5.61
N PRO A 137 -12.90 8.66 5.83
CA PRO A 137 -12.38 9.52 4.77
C PRO A 137 -11.68 8.75 3.63
N ALA A 138 -11.59 9.37 2.45
CA ALA A 138 -10.68 8.84 1.44
C ALA A 138 -9.24 8.99 1.93
N THR A 139 -8.38 8.02 1.62
CA THR A 139 -7.00 8.03 2.13
C THR A 139 -6.22 9.29 1.76
N VAL A 140 -6.57 9.94 0.64
CA VAL A 140 -5.96 11.17 0.15
C VAL A 140 -6.32 12.39 0.99
N ASP A 141 -7.49 12.38 1.63
CA ASP A 141 -7.96 13.49 2.49
C ASP A 141 -7.30 13.42 3.88
N ALA A 142 -7.02 12.20 4.37
CA ALA A 142 -6.31 11.95 5.61
C ALA A 142 -4.77 12.05 5.49
N LEU A 143 -4.22 12.01 4.27
CA LEU A 143 -2.77 12.04 4.04
C LEU A 143 -2.08 13.32 4.55
N PRO A 144 -2.61 14.55 4.35
CA PRO A 144 -1.94 15.77 4.82
C PRO A 144 -1.78 15.82 6.34
N GLU A 145 -2.81 15.45 7.10
CA GLU A 145 -2.76 15.35 8.57
C GLU A 145 -1.71 14.32 9.01
N CYS A 146 -1.67 13.15 8.35
CA CYS A 146 -0.68 12.12 8.64
C CYS A 146 0.77 12.58 8.36
N VAL A 147 0.99 13.36 7.30
CA VAL A 147 2.31 13.94 6.97
C VAL A 147 2.71 15.00 8.00
N GLU A 148 1.78 15.86 8.39
CA GLU A 148 2.02 16.90 9.39
C GLU A 148 2.33 16.31 10.78
N ALA A 149 1.51 15.38 11.26
CA ALA A 149 1.68 14.74 12.56
C ALA A 149 2.90 13.78 12.61
N ALA A 150 3.38 13.26 11.46
CA ALA A 150 4.67 12.58 11.38
C ALA A 150 5.84 13.54 11.62
N ALA A 151 5.71 14.81 11.18
CA ALA A 151 6.71 15.87 11.34
C ALA A 151 8.13 15.48 10.85
N GLY A 152 8.22 14.65 9.81
CA GLY A 152 9.48 14.12 9.28
C GLY A 152 10.23 13.12 10.17
N ARG A 153 9.66 12.73 11.31
CA ARG A 153 10.30 11.80 12.28
C ARG A 153 10.32 10.35 11.78
N ILE A 154 9.30 9.95 11.01
CA ILE A 154 9.15 8.64 10.40
C ILE A 154 8.57 8.77 8.98
N ARG A 155 8.72 7.72 8.16
CA ARG A 155 8.29 7.73 6.76
C ARG A 155 6.77 7.71 6.60
N VAL A 156 6.27 8.37 5.58
CA VAL A 156 4.84 8.32 5.21
C VAL A 156 4.66 7.72 3.82
N HIS A 157 4.03 6.56 3.77
CA HIS A 157 3.60 5.91 2.52
C HIS A 157 2.09 6.03 2.35
N PHE A 158 1.61 5.82 1.12
CA PHE A 158 0.20 5.96 0.75
C PHE A 158 -0.36 4.68 0.12
N GLY A 159 -1.57 4.26 0.49
CA GLY A 159 -2.20 3.04 -0.02
C GLY A 159 -3.73 3.12 -0.10
N GLY A 160 -4.25 3.61 -1.22
CA GLY A 160 -5.70 3.71 -1.47
C GLY A 160 -6.00 4.51 -2.74
N GLY A 161 -7.20 4.42 -3.28
CA GLY A 161 -7.63 5.26 -4.42
C GLY A 161 -7.01 4.96 -5.79
N ILE A 162 -5.68 5.02 -5.93
CA ILE A 162 -4.88 5.09 -7.18
C ILE A 162 -5.47 4.33 -8.38
N ARG A 163 -5.80 5.05 -9.46
CA ARG A 163 -6.16 4.49 -10.78
C ARG A 163 -5.37 5.07 -11.94
N SER A 164 -4.73 6.22 -11.75
CA SER A 164 -3.94 6.91 -12.77
C SER A 164 -2.55 7.31 -12.27
N GLY A 165 -1.65 7.65 -13.19
CA GLY A 165 -0.39 8.30 -12.85
C GLY A 165 -0.56 9.68 -12.18
N THR A 166 -1.69 10.36 -12.38
CA THR A 166 -1.97 11.66 -11.71
C THR A 166 -2.29 11.49 -10.23
N ASP A 167 -2.81 10.33 -9.82
CA ASP A 167 -3.09 10.05 -8.40
C ASP A 167 -1.79 9.79 -7.62
N ILE A 168 -0.81 9.17 -8.28
CA ILE A 168 0.55 9.03 -7.76
C ILE A 168 1.18 10.42 -7.57
N PHE A 169 1.08 11.29 -8.58
CA PHE A 169 1.59 12.67 -8.49
C PHE A 169 0.97 13.44 -7.32
N LYS A 170 -0.36 13.37 -7.13
CA LYS A 170 -1.05 14.00 -6.01
C LYS A 170 -0.60 13.45 -4.64
N ALA A 171 -0.47 12.13 -4.50
CA ALA A 171 -0.03 11.52 -3.25
C ALA A 171 1.40 11.93 -2.87
N LEU A 172 2.32 11.99 -3.85
CA LEU A 172 3.68 12.51 -3.64
C LEU A 172 3.65 14.01 -3.27
N ALA A 173 2.90 14.82 -4.00
CA ALA A 173 2.76 16.27 -3.75
C ALA A 173 2.23 16.61 -2.34
N LEU A 174 1.32 15.79 -1.81
CA LEU A 174 0.78 15.92 -0.46
C LEU A 174 1.74 15.44 0.65
N GLY A 175 2.84 14.75 0.28
CA GLY A 175 3.94 14.39 1.18
C GLY A 175 4.19 12.90 1.40
N ALA A 176 3.63 12.01 0.58
CA ALA A 176 4.00 10.59 0.63
C ALA A 176 5.35 10.32 -0.07
N GLU A 177 6.19 9.45 0.49
CA GLU A 177 7.43 8.98 -0.16
C GLU A 177 7.17 7.87 -1.20
N HIS A 178 6.23 6.97 -0.90
CA HIS A 178 5.94 5.79 -1.72
C HIS A 178 4.43 5.53 -1.81
N VAL A 179 4.00 5.02 -2.96
CA VAL A 179 2.59 4.76 -3.29
C VAL A 179 2.39 3.27 -3.59
N TRP A 180 1.47 2.63 -2.86
CA TRP A 180 1.15 1.21 -2.98
C TRP A 180 -0.15 0.99 -3.76
N VAL A 181 -0.13 0.05 -4.72
CA VAL A 181 -1.25 -0.20 -5.63
C VAL A 181 -1.78 -1.63 -5.46
N GLY A 182 -3.03 -1.74 -5.01
CA GLY A 182 -3.76 -3.00 -4.88
C GLY A 182 -4.49 -3.40 -6.17
N ARG A 183 -5.82 -3.18 -6.20
CA ARG A 183 -6.74 -3.72 -7.24
C ARG A 183 -6.23 -3.64 -8.70
N PRO A 184 -5.65 -2.53 -9.21
CA PRO A 184 -5.14 -2.47 -10.57
C PRO A 184 -4.09 -3.56 -10.89
N ALA A 185 -3.16 -3.84 -9.98
CA ALA A 185 -2.16 -4.90 -10.18
C ALA A 185 -2.76 -6.30 -10.30
N ILE A 186 -3.99 -6.50 -9.78
CA ILE A 186 -4.77 -7.75 -9.89
C ILE A 186 -5.57 -7.80 -11.20
N TRP A 187 -6.05 -6.65 -11.68
CA TRP A 187 -6.85 -6.53 -12.91
C TRP A 187 -6.01 -6.58 -14.20
N GLY A 188 -4.75 -6.16 -14.13
CA GLY A 188 -3.84 -6.10 -15.27
C GLY A 188 -2.86 -4.94 -15.14
N LEU A 189 -1.64 -5.08 -15.65
CA LEU A 189 -0.52 -4.18 -15.38
C LEU A 189 -0.71 -2.78 -16.01
N ALA A 190 -1.45 -1.92 -15.29
CA ALA A 190 -1.79 -0.56 -15.71
C ALA A 190 -0.56 0.33 -15.99
N THR A 191 -0.73 1.29 -16.91
CA THR A 191 0.33 2.09 -17.53
C THR A 191 0.79 3.31 -16.70
N PHE A 192 0.71 3.21 -15.36
CA PHE A 192 0.97 4.30 -14.43
C PHE A 192 2.23 5.13 -14.74
N TYR A 193 3.35 4.50 -15.09
CA TYR A 193 4.61 5.19 -15.36
C TYR A 193 4.50 6.21 -16.50
N ASN A 194 3.79 5.88 -17.60
CA ASN A 194 3.67 6.77 -18.75
C ASN A 194 2.75 7.97 -18.45
N GLU A 195 1.69 7.75 -17.67
CA GLU A 195 0.80 8.80 -17.20
C GLU A 195 1.46 9.70 -16.15
N PHE A 196 2.21 9.11 -15.21
CA PHE A 196 2.93 9.83 -14.16
C PHE A 196 4.04 10.70 -14.77
N LYS A 197 4.84 10.13 -15.69
CA LYS A 197 5.83 10.87 -16.47
C LYS A 197 5.19 12.00 -17.28
N ARG A 198 4.05 11.77 -17.94
CA ARG A 198 3.31 12.83 -18.65
C ARG A 198 2.80 13.90 -17.70
N CYS A 199 2.32 13.53 -16.51
CA CYS A 199 1.86 14.47 -15.49
C CYS A 199 3.02 15.36 -15.03
N MET A 200 4.18 14.78 -14.69
CA MET A 200 5.41 15.51 -14.35
C MET A 200 5.84 16.47 -15.47
N GLN A 201 5.84 16.02 -16.72
CA GLN A 201 6.19 16.85 -17.89
C GLN A 201 5.23 18.05 -18.06
N LEU A 202 3.93 17.87 -17.78
CA LEU A 202 2.92 18.94 -17.87
C LEU A 202 2.95 19.90 -16.67
N THR A 203 3.43 19.47 -15.50
CA THR A 203 3.60 20.31 -14.30
C THR A 203 5.00 20.92 -14.18
N GLY A 204 5.89 20.70 -15.16
CA GLY A 204 7.26 21.22 -15.14
C GLY A 204 8.22 20.50 -14.19
N CYS A 205 7.78 19.40 -13.56
CA CYS A 205 8.62 18.60 -12.67
C CYS A 205 9.58 17.73 -13.50
N VAL A 206 10.88 17.95 -13.38
CA VAL A 206 11.93 17.14 -14.04
C VAL A 206 12.43 16.01 -13.13
N SER A 207 12.23 16.13 -11.81
CA SER A 207 12.55 15.12 -10.80
C SER A 207 11.38 14.89 -9.84
N VAL A 208 11.39 13.77 -9.12
CA VAL A 208 10.39 13.46 -8.08
C VAL A 208 10.49 14.44 -6.89
N LYS A 209 11.65 15.06 -6.67
CA LYS A 209 11.85 16.05 -5.59
C LYS A 209 11.13 17.39 -5.86
N ASP A 210 10.77 17.63 -7.11
CA ASP A 210 10.13 18.87 -7.56
C ASP A 210 8.62 18.84 -7.24
N ILE A 211 8.09 17.63 -7.02
CA ILE A 211 6.67 17.36 -6.73
C ILE A 211 6.40 17.76 -5.27
N THR A 212 5.73 18.89 -5.07
CA THR A 212 5.49 19.52 -3.76
C THR A 212 4.03 19.94 -3.61
N LYS A 213 3.61 20.37 -2.40
CA LYS A 213 2.22 20.84 -2.16
C LYS A 213 1.81 21.97 -3.11
N ALA A 214 2.74 22.84 -3.50
CA ALA A 214 2.51 23.91 -4.47
C ALA A 214 2.15 23.42 -5.90
N CYS A 215 2.40 22.14 -6.23
CA CYS A 215 1.99 21.52 -7.49
C CYS A 215 0.52 21.08 -7.52
N VAL A 216 -0.20 21.18 -6.38
CA VAL A 216 -1.62 20.84 -6.26
C VAL A 216 -2.40 21.98 -5.63
N GLY A 217 -3.72 21.97 -5.83
CA GLY A 217 -4.64 22.86 -5.14
C GLY A 217 -5.90 22.11 -4.73
N VAL A 218 -6.51 22.55 -3.64
CA VAL A 218 -7.75 21.96 -3.10
C VAL A 218 -8.92 22.86 -3.47
N VAL A 219 -9.93 22.26 -4.10
CA VAL A 219 -11.25 22.87 -4.26
C VAL A 219 -12.00 22.63 -2.97
N ARG A 220 -12.28 23.72 -2.23
CA ARG A 220 -13.09 23.67 -1.01
C ARG A 220 -14.58 23.67 -1.37
N SER A 221 -15.45 23.25 -0.45
CA SER A 221 -16.91 23.19 -0.69
C SER A 221 -17.58 24.56 -0.81
N ASP A 222 -16.90 25.62 -0.35
CA ASP A 222 -17.21 27.04 -0.53
C ASP A 222 -16.51 27.67 -1.76
N GLY A 223 -15.58 26.94 -2.39
CA GLY A 223 -14.72 27.40 -3.48
C GLY A 223 -13.76 28.55 -3.09
N PRO A 224 -13.10 29.19 -4.06
CA PRO A 224 -12.53 28.59 -5.28
C PRO A 224 -11.29 27.73 -4.94
N LEU A 225 -10.42 27.48 -5.91
CA LEU A 225 -9.22 26.63 -5.75
C LEU A 225 -8.14 27.32 -4.90
N ALA A 226 -7.92 26.83 -3.68
CA ALA A 226 -6.80 27.24 -2.84
C ALA A 226 -5.54 26.45 -3.22
N ARG A 227 -4.39 27.13 -3.36
CA ARG A 227 -3.09 26.46 -3.30
C ARG A 227 -2.82 26.00 -1.86
N LEU A 228 -2.22 24.82 -1.72
CA LEU A 228 -1.71 24.29 -0.45
C LEU A 228 -0.26 24.72 -0.18
#